data_AF-A0A292ZFD9-F1
#
_entry.id   AF-A0A292ZFD9-F1
#
_cell.length_a   1.000
_cell.length_b   1.000
_cell.length_c   1.000
_cell.angle_alpha   90.00
_cell.angle_beta   90.00
_cell.angle_gamma   90.00
#
_symmetry.space_group_name_H-M   'P 1'
#
loop_
_entity.id
_entity.type
_entity.pdbx_description
1 polymer ?
#
loop_
_entity_poly.entity_id
_entity_poly.type
_entity_poly.pdbx_seq_one_letter_code
_entity_poly.pdbx_strand_id
1 'polypeptide(L)'
;MQSTLVMLKIAKGAPLETLSGIQNSDPRAYGRFVDPGHSKDVAYVLVHPTNNFMNHYLVEPLAERGRAVLAMNTRYSGSDSMLIMERAIQDLGAGMRFLREQGFKKIVLIGNSGGGSLTAFYQQQAERLTITDTPDGKPIDLKPEDLPPADQLAILAAHCGRAATLTDSLDPAVVDERDPNLTNEALDMYAPCNTPPYDRDWLITYRQEQKARNERLTQHALDLIANAPAGDDAFIVYRTKADPRTRDLTIDPSDRTAGAIWGDARTVNREANGLGRFCTARSFLSQWSLRLTRAHGPRCLADTKVPILNMGYTADSAVFPANVAEWTKAAEGRCTEYTVRGAGHYPQDKPDLVEEIAETLVQWGG
;
A
#
# COMPACT_ATOMS: atom_id res chain seq x y z
N MET A 1 -21.73 4.91 20.19
CA MET A 1 -20.30 4.71 20.51
C MET A 1 -19.58 6.05 20.50
N GLN A 2 -18.74 6.34 21.49
CA GLN A 2 -17.97 7.58 21.48
C GLN A 2 -16.81 7.45 20.49
N SER A 3 -16.78 8.33 19.49
CA SER A 3 -15.70 8.44 18.52
C SER A 3 -14.94 9.72 18.79
N THR A 4 -13.62 9.63 18.91
CA THR A 4 -12.76 10.78 19.24
C THR A 4 -11.73 11.00 18.14
N LEU A 5 -11.59 12.24 17.68
CA LEU A 5 -10.45 12.66 16.87
C LEU A 5 -9.20 12.66 17.74
N VAL A 6 -8.20 11.88 17.35
CA VAL A 6 -6.89 11.86 18.01
C VAL A 6 -5.86 12.59 17.16
N MET A 7 -5.06 13.42 17.82
CA MET A 7 -3.93 14.13 17.23
C MET A 7 -2.65 13.47 17.72
N LEU A 8 -2.03 12.68 16.85
CA LEU A 8 -0.85 11.90 17.16
C LEU A 8 0.39 12.78 16.92
N LYS A 9 1.22 12.95 17.95
CA LYS A 9 2.51 13.63 17.80
C LYS A 9 3.45 12.75 16.99
N ILE A 10 3.92 13.26 15.86
CA ILE A 10 4.87 12.58 14.98
C ILE A 10 6.20 13.34 14.94
N ALA A 11 7.25 12.66 14.48
CA ALA A 11 8.55 13.29 14.29
C ALA A 11 8.50 14.34 13.18
N LYS A 12 9.38 15.33 13.27
CA LYS A 12 9.53 16.33 12.21
C LYS A 12 10.00 15.66 10.91
N GLY A 13 9.42 16.06 9.79
CA GLY A 13 9.87 15.64 8.46
C GLY A 13 11.22 16.23 8.06
N ALA A 14 11.74 15.77 6.94
CA ALA A 14 12.89 16.40 6.31
C ALA A 14 12.57 17.84 5.85
N PRO A 15 13.59 18.70 5.69
CA PRO A 15 13.38 20.01 5.08
C PRO A 15 12.63 19.90 3.74
N LEU A 16 11.62 20.74 3.55
CA LEU A 16 10.75 20.79 2.35
C LEU A 16 9.92 19.52 2.07
N GLU A 17 9.86 18.57 2.99
CA GLU A 17 8.89 17.46 2.92
C GLU A 17 7.44 17.97 3.05
N THR A 18 7.26 19.12 3.71
CA THR A 18 6.01 19.88 3.74
C THR A 18 6.30 21.38 3.71
N LEU A 19 5.47 22.13 2.97
CA LEU A 19 5.47 23.59 2.96
C LEU A 19 4.64 24.19 4.11
N SER A 20 3.89 23.36 4.85
CA SER A 20 3.09 23.84 5.98
C SER A 20 3.99 24.21 7.15
N GLY A 21 4.06 25.51 7.46
CA GLY A 21 4.76 26.01 8.64
C GLY A 21 4.25 25.40 9.94
N ILE A 22 2.93 25.18 10.03
CA ILE A 22 2.27 24.55 11.19
C ILE A 22 2.75 23.10 11.35
N GLN A 23 2.72 22.32 10.26
CA GLN A 23 3.19 20.93 10.29
C GLN A 23 4.68 20.83 10.60
N ASN A 24 5.48 21.82 10.19
CA ASN A 24 6.91 21.88 10.51
C ASN A 24 7.20 22.28 11.96
N SER A 25 6.36 23.09 12.60
CA SER A 25 6.53 23.54 13.98
C SER A 25 5.97 22.55 15.00
N ASP A 26 4.83 21.93 14.70
CA ASP A 26 4.16 20.97 15.59
C ASP A 26 3.57 19.82 14.78
N PRO A 27 4.41 18.88 14.28
CA PRO A 27 3.96 17.82 13.39
C PRO A 27 2.87 16.94 14.04
N ARG A 28 1.77 16.75 13.30
CA ARG A 28 0.67 15.86 13.70
C ARG A 28 0.27 14.92 12.59
N ALA A 29 -0.05 13.69 12.97
CA ALA A 29 -0.92 12.80 12.23
C ALA A 29 -2.29 12.77 12.90
N TYR A 30 -3.33 12.46 12.14
CA TYR A 30 -4.71 12.46 12.65
C TYR A 30 -5.31 11.07 12.53
N GLY A 31 -6.12 10.70 13.52
CA GLY A 31 -6.85 9.45 13.51
C GLY A 31 -8.21 9.57 14.16
N ARG A 32 -9.07 8.61 13.87
CA ARG A 32 -10.32 8.37 14.56
C ARG A 32 -10.11 7.19 15.50
N PHE A 33 -10.28 7.43 16.79
CA PHE A 33 -10.24 6.40 17.80
C PHE A 33 -11.64 6.11 18.32
N VAL A 34 -12.03 4.84 18.29
CA VAL A 34 -13.30 4.36 18.84
C VAL A 34 -12.98 3.29 19.88
N ASP A 35 -13.47 3.49 21.09
CA ASP A 35 -13.33 2.54 22.20
C ASP A 35 -14.69 2.32 22.86
N PRO A 36 -15.31 1.14 22.68
CA PRO A 36 -16.57 0.79 23.32
C PRO A 36 -16.47 0.67 24.86
N GLY A 37 -15.25 0.62 25.43
CA GLY A 37 -15.04 0.54 26.88
C GLY A 37 -15.21 -0.87 27.47
N HIS A 38 -15.23 -1.92 26.64
CA HIS A 38 -15.43 -3.30 27.09
C HIS A 38 -14.18 -3.93 27.72
N SER A 39 -13.01 -3.84 27.06
CA SER A 39 -11.73 -4.39 27.54
C SER A 39 -10.53 -3.65 26.95
N LYS A 40 -9.39 -3.72 27.64
CA LYS A 40 -8.06 -3.27 27.15
C LYS A 40 -7.18 -4.43 26.67
N ASP A 41 -7.75 -5.59 26.41
CA ASP A 41 -6.98 -6.75 25.97
C ASP A 41 -6.49 -6.60 24.53
N VAL A 42 -7.37 -6.17 23.60
CA VAL A 42 -7.03 -6.07 22.17
C VAL A 42 -7.56 -4.77 21.54
N ALA A 43 -6.70 -4.10 20.76
CA ALA A 43 -7.07 -3.01 19.86
C ALA A 43 -6.64 -3.30 18.42
N TYR A 44 -7.33 -2.69 17.46
CA TYR A 44 -7.06 -2.82 16.03
C TYR A 44 -6.59 -1.49 15.45
N VAL A 45 -5.58 -1.54 14.58
CA VAL A 45 -5.09 -0.36 13.85
C VAL A 45 -5.37 -0.52 12.37
N LEU A 46 -6.01 0.49 11.78
CA LEU A 46 -6.27 0.60 10.35
C LEU A 46 -5.45 1.78 9.79
N VAL A 47 -4.65 1.53 8.76
CA VAL A 47 -3.79 2.54 8.15
C VAL A 47 -3.52 2.25 6.68
N HIS A 48 -3.30 3.31 5.90
CA HIS A 48 -2.81 3.25 4.53
C HIS A 48 -1.74 4.33 4.32
N PRO A 49 -0.78 4.14 3.40
CA PRO A 49 0.24 5.15 3.13
C PRO A 49 -0.34 6.55 2.86
N THR A 50 -1.36 6.64 2.01
CA THR A 50 -1.87 7.94 1.50
C THR A 50 -3.39 8.08 1.50
N ASN A 51 -4.16 7.05 1.86
CA ASN A 51 -5.63 7.14 1.82
C ASN A 51 -6.13 7.60 3.18
N ASN A 52 -7.25 8.31 3.20
CA ASN A 52 -7.93 8.65 4.44
C ASN A 52 -8.66 7.42 5.00
N PHE A 53 -8.15 6.86 6.09
CA PHE A 53 -8.69 5.67 6.74
C PHE A 53 -9.62 5.98 7.90
N MET A 54 -9.79 7.24 8.31
CA MET A 54 -10.64 7.61 9.44
C MET A 54 -12.12 7.20 9.27
N ASN A 55 -12.59 6.98 8.04
CA ASN A 55 -13.92 6.48 7.71
C ASN A 55 -13.88 5.08 7.06
N HIS A 56 -12.88 4.26 7.41
CA HIS A 56 -12.76 2.91 6.85
C HIS A 56 -13.95 2.03 7.25
N TYR A 57 -14.45 1.19 6.33
CA TYR A 57 -15.65 0.35 6.49
C TYR A 57 -15.59 -0.70 7.61
N LEU A 58 -14.45 -0.82 8.31
CA LEU A 58 -14.27 -1.76 9.42
C LEU A 58 -14.34 -1.08 10.79
N VAL A 59 -14.40 0.25 10.85
CA VAL A 59 -14.40 0.96 12.14
C VAL A 59 -15.64 0.60 12.95
N GLU A 60 -16.83 0.78 12.39
CA GLU A 60 -18.10 0.51 13.05
C GLU A 60 -18.28 -1.00 13.34
N PRO A 61 -18.13 -1.92 12.36
CA PRO A 61 -18.36 -3.35 12.60
C PRO A 61 -17.45 -3.98 13.67
N LEU A 62 -16.18 -3.55 13.75
CA LEU A 62 -15.26 -4.00 14.81
C LEU A 62 -15.65 -3.44 16.17
N ALA A 63 -16.06 -2.17 16.22
CA ALA A 63 -16.42 -1.52 17.46
C ALA A 63 -17.77 -2.00 18.01
N GLU A 64 -18.73 -2.33 17.15
CA GLU A 64 -20.00 -3.00 17.52
C GLU A 64 -19.76 -4.39 18.12
N ARG A 65 -18.67 -5.05 17.69
CA ARG A 65 -18.15 -6.29 18.30
C ARG A 65 -17.27 -6.06 19.53
N GLY A 66 -17.32 -4.85 20.10
CA GLY A 66 -16.67 -4.52 21.35
C GLY A 66 -15.18 -4.28 21.29
N ARG A 67 -14.61 -4.07 20.09
CA ARG A 67 -13.17 -3.86 19.92
C ARG A 67 -12.82 -2.39 19.79
N ALA A 68 -11.71 -2.00 20.42
CA ALA A 68 -11.17 -0.67 20.20
C ALA A 68 -10.47 -0.60 18.83
N VAL A 69 -10.69 0.49 18.11
CA VAL A 69 -10.16 0.70 16.75
C VAL A 69 -9.52 2.07 16.66
N LEU A 70 -8.26 2.11 16.23
CA LEU A 70 -7.60 3.32 15.77
C LEU A 70 -7.50 3.28 14.25
N ALA A 71 -8.32 4.08 13.58
CA ALA A 71 -8.20 4.33 12.16
C ALA A 71 -7.42 5.62 11.94
N MET A 72 -6.17 5.50 11.48
CA MET A 72 -5.25 6.63 11.41
C MET A 72 -4.76 6.90 9.99
N ASN A 73 -4.40 8.16 9.77
CA ASN A 73 -3.71 8.60 8.56
C ASN A 73 -2.24 8.83 8.86
N THR A 74 -1.37 8.61 7.88
CA THR A 74 -0.01 9.15 7.92
C THR A 74 -0.05 10.67 7.63
N ARG A 75 1.09 11.35 7.74
CA ARG A 75 1.23 12.74 7.26
C ARG A 75 0.95 12.91 5.76
N TYR A 76 0.97 11.82 5.00
CA TYR A 76 0.84 11.81 3.53
C TYR A 76 -0.61 11.57 3.06
N SER A 77 -1.61 11.72 3.94
CA SER A 77 -3.01 11.63 3.55
C SER A 77 -3.32 12.53 2.34
N GLY A 78 -3.74 11.92 1.23
CA GLY A 78 -4.04 12.59 -0.04
C GLY A 78 -2.83 12.97 -0.89
N SER A 79 -1.61 12.56 -0.53
CA SER A 79 -0.37 12.96 -1.22
C SER A 79 0.58 11.81 -1.49
N ASP A 80 0.44 11.18 -2.65
CA ASP A 80 1.42 10.22 -3.17
C ASP A 80 2.72 10.88 -3.60
N SER A 81 2.67 12.14 -4.00
CA SER A 81 3.76 12.85 -4.66
C SER A 81 5.00 13.00 -3.80
N MET A 82 4.82 13.13 -2.49
CA MET A 82 5.87 13.37 -1.49
C MET A 82 6.07 12.19 -0.52
N LEU A 83 5.31 11.10 -0.67
CA LEU A 83 5.32 10.00 0.28
C LEU A 83 6.70 9.30 0.33
N ILE A 84 7.23 9.20 1.56
CA ILE A 84 8.41 8.41 1.90
C ILE A 84 7.96 7.28 2.83
N MET A 85 8.08 6.03 2.38
CA MET A 85 7.64 4.85 3.12
C MET A 85 8.37 4.71 4.47
N GLU A 86 9.66 5.02 4.51
CA GLU A 86 10.48 5.01 5.73
C GLU A 86 9.96 6.00 6.79
N ARG A 87 9.37 7.12 6.35
CA ARG A 87 8.75 8.08 7.27
C ARG A 87 7.33 7.70 7.63
N ALA A 88 6.59 7.10 6.71
CA ALA A 88 5.23 6.63 6.95
C ALA A 88 5.18 5.57 8.07
N ILE A 89 6.18 4.69 8.19
CA ILE A 89 6.26 3.73 9.31
C ILE A 89 6.51 4.45 10.66
N GLN A 90 7.22 5.58 10.67
CA GLN A 90 7.40 6.37 11.88
C GLN A 90 6.08 7.01 12.36
N ASP A 91 5.25 7.46 11.42
CA ASP A 91 3.93 8.00 11.73
C ASP A 91 3.01 6.91 12.30
N LEU A 92 3.01 5.72 11.68
CA LEU A 92 2.29 4.55 12.21
C LEU A 92 2.75 4.21 13.64
N GLY A 93 4.05 4.33 13.92
CA GLY A 93 4.61 4.16 15.27
C GLY A 93 3.98 5.06 16.32
N ALA A 94 3.57 6.29 15.97
CA ALA A 94 2.86 7.18 16.89
C ALA A 94 1.47 6.65 17.27
N GLY A 95 0.75 6.02 16.33
CA GLY A 95 -0.54 5.38 16.62
C GLY A 95 -0.38 4.13 17.50
N MET A 96 0.67 3.34 17.24
CA MET A 96 1.01 2.17 18.06
C MET A 96 1.35 2.58 19.49
N ARG A 97 2.20 3.60 19.70
CA ARG A 97 2.50 4.16 21.03
C ARG A 97 1.24 4.67 21.74
N PHE A 98 0.41 5.42 21.03
CA PHE A 98 -0.84 5.92 21.58
C PHE A 98 -1.70 4.79 22.16
N LEU A 99 -1.89 3.68 21.42
CA LEU A 99 -2.65 2.54 21.93
C LEU A 99 -1.99 1.85 23.13
N ARG A 100 -0.66 1.73 23.15
CA ARG A 100 0.06 1.22 24.33
C ARG A 100 -0.13 2.12 25.55
N GLU A 101 -0.10 3.44 25.38
CA GLU A 101 -0.35 4.42 26.43
C GLU A 101 -1.81 4.40 26.92
N GLN A 102 -2.77 4.05 26.05
CA GLN A 102 -4.17 3.78 26.44
C GLN A 102 -4.33 2.45 27.21
N GLY A 103 -3.26 1.67 27.38
CA GLY A 103 -3.22 0.43 28.16
C GLY A 103 -3.55 -0.84 27.38
N PHE A 104 -3.59 -0.80 26.04
CA PHE A 104 -3.90 -2.01 25.25
C PHE A 104 -2.74 -3.02 25.26
N LYS A 105 -3.05 -4.24 25.71
CA LYS A 105 -2.06 -5.33 25.86
C LYS A 105 -1.68 -5.94 24.52
N LYS A 106 -2.64 -6.11 23.63
CA LYS A 106 -2.46 -6.65 22.28
C LYS A 106 -2.91 -5.63 21.24
N ILE A 107 -2.15 -5.48 20.16
CA ILE A 107 -2.50 -4.67 19.00
C ILE A 107 -2.44 -5.53 17.74
N VAL A 108 -3.57 -5.61 17.04
CA VAL A 108 -3.68 -6.21 15.71
C VAL A 108 -3.53 -5.10 14.67
N LEU A 109 -2.50 -5.20 13.85
CA LEU A 109 -2.23 -4.22 12.80
C LEU A 109 -2.84 -4.71 11.48
N ILE A 110 -3.83 -3.99 10.97
CA ILE A 110 -4.55 -4.32 9.75
C ILE A 110 -3.96 -3.53 8.58
N GLY A 111 -3.43 -4.25 7.59
CA GLY A 111 -3.01 -3.70 6.31
C GLY A 111 -3.99 -4.06 5.20
N ASN A 112 -4.85 -3.11 4.81
CA ASN A 112 -5.75 -3.26 3.66
C ASN A 112 -5.15 -2.61 2.39
N SER A 113 -5.21 -3.28 1.24
CA SER A 113 -4.70 -2.76 -0.04
C SER A 113 -3.22 -2.36 0.08
N GLY A 114 -2.86 -1.12 -0.26
CA GLY A 114 -1.49 -0.61 -0.07
C GLY A 114 -1.03 -0.55 1.39
N GLY A 115 -1.96 -0.57 2.34
CA GLY A 115 -1.69 -0.70 3.77
C GLY A 115 -0.93 -1.98 4.11
N GLY A 116 -1.15 -3.10 3.40
CA GLY A 116 -0.43 -4.36 3.66
C GLY A 116 1.09 -4.21 3.55
N SER A 117 1.56 -3.53 2.51
CA SER A 117 3.00 -3.27 2.36
C SER A 117 3.57 -2.33 3.43
N LEU A 118 2.79 -1.34 3.87
CA LEU A 118 3.18 -0.42 4.94
C LEU A 118 3.28 -1.14 6.29
N THR A 119 2.28 -1.96 6.63
CA THR A 119 2.22 -2.65 7.92
C THR A 119 3.26 -3.75 8.02
N ALA A 120 3.51 -4.49 6.93
CA ALA A 120 4.59 -5.46 6.87
C ALA A 120 5.98 -4.79 7.00
N PHE A 121 6.20 -3.66 6.31
CA PHE A 121 7.45 -2.90 6.43
C PHE A 121 7.63 -2.33 7.84
N TYR A 122 6.56 -1.77 8.43
CA TYR A 122 6.56 -1.33 9.82
C TYR A 122 6.97 -2.45 10.77
N GLN A 123 6.30 -3.60 10.69
CA GLN A 123 6.55 -4.71 11.61
C GLN A 123 7.98 -5.26 11.48
N GLN A 124 8.50 -5.37 10.25
CA GLN A 124 9.89 -5.77 10.02
C GLN A 124 10.86 -4.85 10.78
N GLN A 125 10.68 -3.54 10.69
CA GLN A 125 11.55 -2.56 11.35
C GLN A 125 11.26 -2.42 12.86
N ALA A 126 10.03 -2.70 13.30
CA ALA A 126 9.65 -2.71 14.71
C ALA A 126 10.25 -3.91 15.46
N GLU A 127 10.33 -5.08 14.81
CA GLU A 127 10.99 -6.26 15.38
C GLU A 127 12.51 -6.17 15.28
N ARG A 128 13.04 -5.60 14.19
CA ARG A 128 14.47 -5.39 13.99
C ARG A 128 14.73 -4.16 13.13
N LEU A 129 15.01 -3.03 13.77
CA LEU A 129 15.34 -1.80 13.07
C LEU A 129 16.69 -1.94 12.36
N THR A 130 16.68 -1.76 11.04
CA THR A 130 17.87 -1.88 10.17
C THR A 130 18.09 -0.67 9.26
N ILE A 131 17.04 0.10 8.98
CA ILE A 131 17.15 1.28 8.12
C ILE A 131 17.74 2.48 8.88
N THR A 132 18.65 3.20 8.23
CA THR A 132 19.29 4.43 8.75
C THR A 132 19.09 5.65 7.85
N ASP A 133 18.56 5.42 6.65
CA ASP A 133 18.45 6.39 5.57
C ASP A 133 17.24 6.08 4.68
N THR A 134 16.90 6.97 3.76
CA THR A 134 15.95 6.75 2.66
C THR A 134 16.68 6.18 1.43
N PRO A 135 15.99 5.67 0.41
CA PRO A 135 16.66 5.04 -0.74
C PRO A 135 17.57 5.97 -1.58
N ASP A 136 17.43 7.29 -1.44
CA ASP A 136 18.37 8.27 -2.00
C ASP A 136 19.57 8.59 -1.08
N GLY A 137 19.71 7.87 0.04
CA GLY A 137 20.84 7.99 0.98
C GLY A 137 20.69 9.10 2.02
N LYS A 138 19.55 9.79 2.11
CA LYS A 138 19.35 10.80 3.16
C LYS A 138 19.04 10.14 4.50
N PRO A 139 19.66 10.57 5.61
CA PRO A 139 19.45 9.94 6.91
C PRO A 139 18.00 10.07 7.39
N ILE A 140 17.51 9.04 8.07
CA ILE A 140 16.24 9.08 8.81
C ILE A 140 16.51 8.89 10.30
N ASP A 141 16.03 9.84 11.11
CA ASP A 141 16.05 9.70 12.57
C ASP A 141 14.88 8.80 12.98
N LEU A 142 15.15 7.49 13.03
CA LEU A 142 14.21 6.46 13.46
C LEU A 142 14.87 5.64 14.57
N LYS A 143 14.17 5.45 15.68
CA LYS A 143 14.69 4.74 16.86
C LYS A 143 13.78 3.56 17.20
N PRO A 144 14.29 2.51 17.88
CA PRO A 144 13.46 1.36 18.27
C PRO A 144 12.23 1.76 19.08
N GLU A 145 12.34 2.75 19.97
CA GLU A 145 11.22 3.29 20.75
C GLU A 145 10.13 3.97 19.90
N ASP A 146 10.47 4.40 18.68
CA ASP A 146 9.49 4.95 17.75
C ASP A 146 8.57 3.88 17.16
N LEU A 147 8.95 2.61 17.24
CA LEU A 147 8.29 1.51 16.54
C LEU A 147 7.88 0.37 17.51
N PRO A 148 6.93 0.59 18.44
CA PRO A 148 6.43 -0.52 19.26
C PRO A 148 5.83 -1.62 18.37
N PRO A 149 6.31 -2.87 18.45
CA PRO A 149 5.83 -3.92 17.57
C PRO A 149 4.34 -4.20 17.79
N ALA A 150 3.66 -4.55 16.69
CA ALA A 150 2.34 -5.16 16.76
C ALA A 150 2.47 -6.60 17.26
N ASP A 151 1.38 -7.15 17.79
CA ASP A 151 1.34 -8.54 18.27
C ASP A 151 0.87 -9.50 17.18
N GLN A 152 0.15 -8.98 16.19
CA GLN A 152 -0.44 -9.70 15.08
C GLN A 152 -0.63 -8.78 13.87
N LEU A 153 -0.53 -9.34 12.67
CA LEU A 153 -0.83 -8.62 11.42
C LEU A 153 -1.99 -9.29 10.68
N ALA A 154 -2.95 -8.49 10.23
CA ALA A 154 -3.99 -8.94 9.31
C ALA A 154 -3.82 -8.23 7.96
N ILE A 155 -3.62 -9.01 6.90
CA ILE A 155 -3.41 -8.55 5.53
C ILE A 155 -4.70 -8.78 4.76
N LEU A 156 -5.38 -7.71 4.33
CA LEU A 156 -6.72 -7.79 3.73
C LEU A 156 -6.67 -7.24 2.31
N ALA A 157 -6.93 -8.08 1.31
CA ALA A 157 -6.95 -7.68 -0.10
C ALA A 157 -5.79 -6.75 -0.45
N ALA A 158 -4.57 -7.17 -0.07
CA ALA A 158 -3.38 -6.33 -0.15
C ALA A 158 -2.52 -6.72 -1.35
N HIS A 159 -2.18 -5.73 -2.17
CA HIS A 159 -1.14 -5.91 -3.19
C HIS A 159 0.25 -5.99 -2.53
N CYS A 160 1.21 -6.59 -3.23
CA CYS A 160 2.55 -6.87 -2.67
C CYS A 160 3.40 -5.62 -2.41
N GLY A 161 3.03 -4.46 -2.95
CA GLY A 161 3.68 -3.19 -2.66
C GLY A 161 3.48 -2.19 -3.78
N ARG A 162 3.70 -0.91 -3.48
CA ARG A 162 3.48 0.18 -4.45
C ARG A 162 4.31 -0.01 -5.73
N ALA A 163 5.59 -0.35 -5.62
CA ALA A 163 6.45 -0.62 -6.77
C ALA A 163 6.01 -1.82 -7.62
N ALA A 164 5.56 -2.91 -7.00
CA ALA A 164 5.04 -4.08 -7.70
C ALA A 164 3.74 -3.73 -8.45
N THR A 165 2.79 -3.09 -7.76
CA THR A 165 1.51 -2.67 -8.35
C THR A 165 1.69 -1.69 -9.50
N LEU A 166 2.58 -0.70 -9.35
CA LEU A 166 2.89 0.23 -10.42
C LEU A 166 3.51 -0.51 -11.60
N THR A 167 4.49 -1.37 -11.37
CA THR A 167 5.17 -2.09 -12.47
C THR A 167 4.21 -2.95 -13.25
N ASP A 168 3.35 -3.72 -12.55
CA ASP A 168 2.32 -4.54 -13.19
C ASP A 168 1.31 -3.71 -13.99
N SER A 169 1.19 -2.41 -13.67
CA SER A 169 0.29 -1.45 -14.32
C SER A 169 0.99 -0.49 -15.28
N LEU A 170 2.32 -0.50 -15.40
CA LEU A 170 3.04 0.36 -16.35
C LEU A 170 2.71 -0.10 -17.77
N ASP A 171 2.42 0.85 -18.64
CA ASP A 171 2.26 0.56 -20.06
C ASP A 171 3.64 0.46 -20.73
N PRO A 172 4.11 -0.73 -21.12
CA PRO A 172 5.43 -0.89 -21.73
C PRO A 172 5.47 -0.35 -23.17
N ALA A 173 4.32 0.00 -23.76
CA ALA A 173 4.27 0.53 -25.12
C ALA A 173 4.68 2.00 -25.20
N VAL A 174 4.90 2.70 -24.08
CA VAL A 174 5.48 4.05 -24.08
C VAL A 174 6.93 4.00 -24.53
N VAL A 175 7.23 4.66 -25.64
CA VAL A 175 8.57 4.66 -26.25
C VAL A 175 9.47 5.76 -25.66
N ASP A 176 8.92 6.97 -25.48
CA ASP A 176 9.61 8.12 -24.90
C ASP A 176 8.77 8.70 -23.76
N GLU A 177 9.35 8.82 -22.56
CA GLU A 177 8.66 9.38 -21.40
C GLU A 177 8.32 10.87 -21.56
N ARG A 178 8.95 11.57 -22.53
CA ARG A 178 8.66 12.97 -22.89
C ARG A 178 7.54 13.11 -23.93
N ASP A 179 7.18 12.02 -24.61
CA ASP A 179 6.04 11.97 -25.52
C ASP A 179 5.19 10.72 -25.24
N PRO A 180 4.23 10.80 -24.30
CA PRO A 180 3.42 9.66 -23.91
C PRO A 180 2.47 9.16 -25.01
N ASN A 181 2.34 9.89 -26.13
CA ASN A 181 1.57 9.46 -27.29
C ASN A 181 2.37 8.56 -28.22
N LEU A 182 3.70 8.65 -28.22
CA LEU A 182 4.55 7.77 -29.01
C LEU A 182 4.47 6.33 -28.46
N THR A 183 3.89 5.45 -29.27
CA THR A 183 3.45 4.11 -28.84
C THR A 183 4.09 3.02 -29.72
N ASN A 184 4.65 1.99 -29.08
CA ASN A 184 5.04 0.75 -29.73
C ASN A 184 3.83 -0.20 -29.82
N GLU A 185 3.22 -0.29 -31.00
CA GLU A 185 2.01 -1.10 -31.21
C GLU A 185 2.20 -2.59 -30.86
N ALA A 186 3.41 -3.14 -31.05
CA ALA A 186 3.69 -4.54 -30.71
C ALA A 186 3.58 -4.83 -29.20
N LEU A 187 3.74 -3.81 -28.35
CA LEU A 187 3.60 -3.91 -26.90
C LEU A 187 2.31 -3.28 -26.37
N ASP A 188 1.48 -2.66 -27.22
CA ASP A 188 0.24 -2.03 -26.75
C ASP A 188 -0.84 -3.09 -26.55
N MET A 189 -1.14 -3.42 -25.28
CA MET A 189 -2.21 -4.37 -24.92
C MET A 189 -3.62 -3.89 -25.32
N TYR A 190 -3.76 -2.64 -25.78
CA TYR A 190 -5.00 -2.06 -26.26
C TYR A 190 -5.08 -1.99 -27.79
N ALA A 191 -4.01 -2.37 -28.51
CA ALA A 191 -4.01 -2.40 -29.97
C ALA A 191 -4.91 -3.51 -30.52
N PRO A 192 -5.53 -3.33 -31.70
CA PRO A 192 -6.39 -4.35 -32.32
C PRO A 192 -5.70 -5.68 -32.61
N CYS A 193 -4.38 -5.68 -32.79
CA CYS A 193 -3.58 -6.89 -33.01
C CYS A 193 -3.30 -7.68 -31.73
N ASN A 194 -3.47 -7.07 -30.55
CA ASN A 194 -3.25 -7.69 -29.24
C ASN A 194 -4.60 -7.84 -28.52
N THR A 195 -5.27 -8.98 -28.70
CA THR A 195 -6.58 -9.26 -28.08
C THR A 195 -6.49 -10.41 -27.07
N PRO A 196 -7.25 -10.35 -25.95
CA PRO A 196 -7.30 -11.45 -25.00
C PRO A 196 -8.07 -12.66 -25.57
N PRO A 197 -7.73 -13.91 -25.17
CA PRO A 197 -6.62 -14.25 -24.29
C PRO A 197 -5.27 -13.98 -24.96
N TYR A 198 -4.36 -13.32 -24.25
CA TYR A 198 -3.08 -12.92 -24.84
C TYR A 198 -2.18 -14.14 -25.00
N ASP A 199 -1.41 -14.15 -26.08
CA ASP A 199 -0.36 -15.14 -26.31
C ASP A 199 0.62 -15.18 -25.11
N ARG A 200 1.03 -16.39 -24.70
CA ARG A 200 1.82 -16.58 -23.48
C ARG A 200 3.26 -16.12 -23.65
N ASP A 201 3.85 -16.27 -24.83
CA ASP A 201 5.20 -15.79 -25.10
C ASP A 201 5.23 -14.26 -25.22
N TRP A 202 4.17 -13.67 -25.80
CA TRP A 202 3.96 -12.23 -25.76
C TRP A 202 3.84 -11.71 -24.32
N LEU A 203 3.07 -12.37 -23.46
CA LEU A 203 2.93 -11.97 -22.05
C LEU A 203 4.27 -11.99 -21.29
N ILE A 204 5.13 -12.98 -21.56
CA ILE A 204 6.48 -13.04 -20.95
C ILE A 204 7.26 -11.79 -21.34
N THR A 205 7.29 -11.46 -22.64
CA THR A 205 7.96 -10.27 -23.17
C THR A 205 7.35 -9.00 -22.59
N TYR A 206 6.03 -8.90 -22.56
CA TYR A 206 5.29 -7.76 -22.02
C TYR A 206 5.66 -7.47 -20.56
N ARG A 207 5.66 -8.50 -19.70
CA ARG A 207 6.03 -8.35 -18.28
C ARG A 207 7.51 -8.00 -18.10
N GLN A 208 8.40 -8.45 -18.98
CA GLN A 208 9.80 -8.03 -18.97
C GLN A 208 9.94 -6.55 -19.32
N GLU A 209 9.22 -6.07 -20.34
CA GLU A 209 9.23 -4.67 -20.75
C GLU A 209 8.61 -3.73 -19.71
N GLN A 210 7.59 -4.18 -18.96
CA GLN A 210 7.08 -3.45 -17.80
C GLN A 210 8.17 -3.22 -16.74
N LYS A 211 8.94 -4.27 -16.41
CA LYS A 211 10.06 -4.19 -15.46
C LYS A 211 11.19 -3.31 -16.01
N ALA A 212 11.51 -3.43 -17.30
CA ALA A 212 12.50 -2.59 -17.96
C ALA A 212 12.10 -1.10 -17.93
N ARG A 213 10.82 -0.78 -18.12
CA ARG A 213 10.31 0.58 -17.98
C ARG A 213 10.42 1.10 -16.54
N ASN A 214 10.08 0.29 -15.54
CA ASN A 214 10.28 0.69 -14.13
C ASN A 214 11.76 0.98 -13.81
N GLU A 215 12.68 0.20 -14.37
CA GLU A 215 14.12 0.44 -14.19
C GLU A 215 14.58 1.74 -14.88
N ARG A 216 14.11 2.03 -16.10
CA ARG A 216 14.38 3.33 -16.77
C ARG A 216 13.88 4.52 -15.94
N LEU A 217 12.67 4.42 -15.39
CA LEU A 217 12.10 5.46 -14.50
C LEU A 217 12.90 5.58 -13.19
N THR A 218 13.36 4.46 -12.64
CA THR A 218 14.24 4.45 -11.46
C THR A 218 15.56 5.17 -11.76
N GLN A 219 16.19 4.88 -12.89
CA GLN A 219 17.43 5.55 -13.27
C GLN A 219 17.20 7.04 -13.52
N HIS A 220 16.10 7.42 -14.18
CA HIS A 220 15.72 8.81 -14.36
C HIS A 220 15.58 9.55 -13.02
N ALA A 221 14.92 8.95 -12.02
CA ALA A 221 14.82 9.53 -10.69
C ALA A 221 16.19 9.70 -10.01
N LEU A 222 17.09 8.72 -10.13
CA LEU A 222 18.47 8.87 -9.63
C LEU A 222 19.22 10.02 -10.32
N ASP A 223 19.07 10.15 -11.64
CA ASP A 223 19.69 11.22 -12.41
C ASP A 223 19.13 12.60 -12.02
N LEU A 224 17.82 12.71 -11.77
CA LEU A 224 17.20 13.94 -11.26
C LEU A 224 17.77 14.32 -9.90
N ILE A 225 17.92 13.37 -8.97
CA ILE A 225 18.51 13.63 -7.65
C ILE A 225 19.97 14.08 -7.77
N ALA A 226 20.75 13.45 -8.65
CA ALA A 226 22.16 13.76 -8.83
C ALA A 226 22.40 15.15 -9.46
N ASN A 227 21.48 15.61 -10.32
CA ASN A 227 21.64 16.84 -11.09
C ASN A 227 20.85 18.04 -10.54
N ALA A 228 19.83 17.81 -9.71
CA ALA A 228 19.02 18.89 -9.14
C ALA A 228 19.83 19.69 -8.09
N PRO A 229 19.87 21.03 -8.17
CA PRO A 229 20.57 21.86 -7.18
C PRO A 229 20.10 21.64 -5.73
N ALA A 230 18.83 21.30 -5.54
CA ALA A 230 18.22 21.00 -4.24
C ALA A 230 18.33 19.51 -3.83
N GLY A 231 18.90 18.66 -4.69
CA GLY A 231 19.01 17.21 -4.48
C GLY A 231 17.67 16.47 -4.54
N ASP A 232 16.67 17.02 -5.22
CA ASP A 232 15.41 16.38 -5.60
C ASP A 232 14.73 17.21 -6.69
N ASP A 233 13.94 16.56 -7.54
CA ASP A 233 13.09 17.21 -8.54
C ASP A 233 11.81 16.40 -8.73
N ALA A 234 10.81 16.93 -9.44
CA ALA A 234 9.57 16.23 -9.71
C ALA A 234 9.42 15.84 -11.19
N PHE A 235 8.71 14.74 -11.43
CA PHE A 235 8.43 14.28 -12.78
C PHE A 235 7.08 13.55 -12.85
N ILE A 236 6.61 13.33 -14.07
CA ILE A 236 5.34 12.69 -14.37
C ILE A 236 5.59 11.30 -14.94
N VAL A 237 4.87 10.29 -14.43
CA VAL A 237 4.83 8.94 -15.00
C VAL A 237 3.53 8.78 -15.77
N TYR A 238 3.64 8.59 -17.09
CA TYR A 238 2.47 8.42 -17.94
C TYR A 238 2.03 6.97 -18.07
N ARG A 239 0.74 6.74 -18.34
CA ARG A 239 0.19 5.43 -18.73
C ARG A 239 0.49 4.33 -17.71
N THR A 240 -0.23 4.41 -16.58
CA THR A 240 -0.06 3.56 -15.39
C THR A 240 -1.30 2.70 -15.09
N LYS A 241 -2.05 2.32 -16.14
CA LYS A 241 -3.12 1.32 -16.05
C LYS A 241 -3.10 0.36 -17.22
N ALA A 242 -2.05 -0.44 -17.32
CA ALA A 242 -1.87 -1.44 -18.38
C ALA A 242 -1.46 -2.80 -17.79
N ASP A 243 -2.33 -3.36 -16.94
CA ASP A 243 -2.18 -4.72 -16.44
C ASP A 243 -3.03 -5.69 -17.29
N PRO A 244 -2.43 -6.66 -18.03
CA PRO A 244 -3.15 -7.66 -18.82
C PRO A 244 -4.28 -8.39 -18.07
N ARG A 245 -4.17 -8.57 -16.75
CA ARG A 245 -5.19 -9.22 -15.90
C ARG A 245 -6.53 -8.48 -15.86
N THR A 246 -6.54 -7.21 -16.24
CA THR A 246 -7.76 -6.39 -16.36
C THR A 246 -8.57 -6.71 -17.61
N ARG A 247 -7.98 -7.37 -18.62
CA ARG A 247 -8.67 -7.73 -19.87
C ARG A 247 -8.73 -9.23 -20.13
N ASP A 248 -7.71 -9.97 -19.69
CA ASP A 248 -7.61 -11.41 -19.88
C ASP A 248 -7.89 -12.14 -18.56
N LEU A 249 -9.12 -12.66 -18.43
CA LEU A 249 -9.57 -13.40 -17.23
C LEU A 249 -8.94 -14.81 -17.13
N THR A 250 -8.22 -15.26 -18.16
CA THR A 250 -7.46 -16.52 -18.08
C THR A 250 -6.15 -16.37 -17.31
N ILE A 251 -5.67 -15.13 -17.12
CA ILE A 251 -4.49 -14.85 -16.30
C ILE A 251 -4.95 -14.76 -14.84
N ASP A 252 -4.41 -15.62 -13.98
CA ASP A 252 -4.73 -15.63 -12.54
C ASP A 252 -6.25 -15.70 -12.24
N PRO A 253 -6.96 -16.77 -12.67
CA PRO A 253 -8.43 -16.82 -12.66
C PRO A 253 -9.06 -16.62 -11.28
N SER A 254 -10.16 -15.86 -11.21
CA SER A 254 -10.92 -15.59 -9.98
C SER A 254 -12.37 -15.21 -10.29
N ASP A 255 -13.18 -14.88 -9.28
CA ASP A 255 -14.58 -14.44 -9.43
C ASP A 255 -14.69 -12.98 -9.95
N ARG A 256 -13.57 -12.35 -10.32
CA ARG A 256 -13.55 -10.95 -10.78
C ARG A 256 -14.18 -10.83 -12.18
N THR A 257 -14.69 -9.64 -12.46
CA THR A 257 -15.07 -9.24 -13.82
C THR A 257 -13.91 -8.54 -14.51
N ALA A 258 -13.90 -8.59 -15.84
CA ALA A 258 -12.93 -7.84 -16.63
C ALA A 258 -13.13 -6.33 -16.42
N GLY A 259 -12.03 -5.59 -16.32
CA GLY A 259 -11.99 -4.16 -16.06
C GLY A 259 -11.02 -3.79 -14.96
N ALA A 260 -10.94 -2.49 -14.69
CA ALA A 260 -10.24 -1.93 -13.55
C ALA A 260 -11.25 -1.47 -12.49
N ILE A 261 -10.79 -1.32 -11.24
CA ILE A 261 -11.59 -0.74 -10.14
C ILE A 261 -12.06 0.70 -10.40
N TRP A 262 -11.54 1.38 -11.42
CA TRP A 262 -11.92 2.73 -11.84
C TRP A 262 -12.61 2.77 -13.21
N GLY A 263 -13.11 1.62 -13.70
CA GLY A 263 -13.81 1.51 -14.98
C GLY A 263 -12.96 0.93 -16.11
N ASP A 264 -13.10 1.47 -17.31
CA ASP A 264 -12.39 0.99 -18.50
C ASP A 264 -10.88 1.25 -18.38
N ALA A 265 -10.09 0.17 -18.38
CA ALA A 265 -8.65 0.24 -18.14
C ALA A 265 -7.92 1.07 -19.22
N ARG A 266 -8.38 1.02 -20.48
CA ARG A 266 -7.78 1.76 -21.60
C ARG A 266 -7.93 3.27 -21.40
N THR A 267 -9.13 3.70 -21.03
CA THR A 267 -9.44 5.10 -20.72
C THR A 267 -8.59 5.56 -19.53
N VAL A 268 -8.69 4.86 -18.39
CA VAL A 268 -7.96 5.21 -17.15
C VAL A 268 -6.44 5.29 -17.36
N ASN A 269 -5.87 4.45 -18.24
CA ASN A 269 -4.45 4.49 -18.56
C ASN A 269 -4.00 5.86 -19.08
N ARG A 270 -4.86 6.54 -19.85
CA ARG A 270 -4.53 7.84 -20.47
C ARG A 270 -5.01 9.05 -19.66
N GLU A 271 -5.72 8.83 -18.57
CA GLU A 271 -6.23 9.90 -17.73
C GLU A 271 -5.13 10.71 -17.02
N ALA A 272 -5.50 11.92 -16.60
CA ALA A 272 -4.62 12.82 -15.86
C ALA A 272 -4.26 12.29 -14.46
N ASN A 273 -5.12 11.44 -13.88
CA ASN A 273 -4.86 10.76 -12.61
C ASN A 273 -4.39 9.32 -12.85
N GLY A 274 -3.56 8.78 -11.96
CA GLY A 274 -3.08 7.40 -12.04
C GLY A 274 -2.07 7.07 -10.95
N LEU A 275 -1.74 5.78 -10.82
CA LEU A 275 -0.71 5.32 -9.89
C LEU A 275 0.64 5.98 -10.21
N GLY A 276 1.30 6.52 -9.20
CA GLY A 276 2.62 7.17 -9.34
C GLY A 276 2.66 8.33 -10.34
N ARG A 277 1.51 8.91 -10.70
CA ARG A 277 1.40 9.86 -11.81
C ARG A 277 2.32 11.07 -11.68
N PHE A 278 2.36 11.68 -10.51
CA PHE A 278 3.24 12.80 -10.21
C PHE A 278 3.98 12.47 -8.92
N CYS A 279 5.32 12.51 -8.96
CA CYS A 279 6.18 12.17 -7.83
C CYS A 279 7.39 13.09 -7.84
N THR A 280 7.96 13.35 -6.66
CA THR A 280 9.39 13.70 -6.62
C THR A 280 10.23 12.48 -6.93
N ALA A 281 11.46 12.69 -7.39
CA ALA A 281 12.43 11.65 -7.64
C ALA A 281 12.68 10.82 -6.38
N ARG A 282 12.88 11.46 -5.22
CA ARG A 282 13.01 10.77 -3.93
C ARG A 282 11.78 9.92 -3.58
N SER A 283 10.59 10.49 -3.74
CA SER A 283 9.32 9.82 -3.49
C SER A 283 9.16 8.57 -4.39
N PHE A 284 9.56 8.69 -5.67
CA PHE A 284 9.58 7.56 -6.60
C PHE A 284 10.51 6.44 -6.13
N LEU A 285 11.73 6.76 -5.68
CA LEU A 285 12.66 5.74 -5.19
C LEU A 285 12.13 4.99 -3.94
N SER A 286 11.46 5.70 -3.03
CA SER A 286 10.89 5.11 -1.82
C SER A 286 9.67 4.21 -2.09
N GLN A 287 8.80 4.61 -3.01
CA GLN A 287 7.53 3.92 -3.23
C GLN A 287 7.51 2.99 -4.45
N TRP A 288 8.03 3.48 -5.57
CA TRP A 288 7.63 3.05 -6.91
C TRP A 288 8.74 2.32 -7.66
N SER A 289 10.00 2.51 -7.27
CA SER A 289 11.15 1.77 -7.80
C SER A 289 11.15 0.33 -7.31
N LEU A 290 11.09 -0.65 -8.23
CA LEU A 290 11.27 -2.06 -7.88
C LEU A 290 12.66 -2.36 -7.33
N ARG A 291 13.67 -1.64 -7.81
CA ARG A 291 15.07 -1.82 -7.41
C ARG A 291 15.32 -1.29 -6.00
N LEU A 292 14.73 -0.14 -5.65
CA LEU A 292 15.14 0.63 -4.48
C LEU A 292 14.10 0.70 -3.36
N THR A 293 12.82 0.42 -3.61
CA THR A 293 11.83 0.43 -2.53
C THR A 293 12.18 -0.61 -1.48
N ARG A 294 12.02 -0.23 -0.21
CA ARG A 294 12.16 -1.14 0.94
C ARG A 294 10.82 -1.71 1.39
N ALA A 295 9.71 -1.17 0.90
CA ALA A 295 8.36 -1.55 1.30
C ALA A 295 7.75 -2.61 0.36
N HIS A 296 8.49 -3.68 0.09
CA HIS A 296 7.94 -4.86 -0.58
C HIS A 296 7.30 -5.79 0.46
N GLY A 297 5.98 -5.76 0.54
CA GLY A 297 5.16 -6.40 1.57
C GLY A 297 5.57 -7.84 1.91
N PRO A 298 5.47 -8.81 0.99
CA PRO A 298 5.86 -10.20 1.25
C PRO A 298 7.33 -10.37 1.69
N ARG A 299 8.24 -9.51 1.20
CA ARG A 299 9.67 -9.58 1.59
C ARG A 299 9.84 -9.11 3.03
N CYS A 300 9.21 -7.98 3.37
CA CYS A 300 9.19 -7.48 4.73
C CYS A 300 8.51 -8.47 5.69
N LEU A 301 7.38 -9.04 5.27
CA LEU A 301 6.62 -9.97 6.09
C LEU A 301 7.43 -11.21 6.43
N ALA A 302 8.20 -11.76 5.48
CA ALA A 302 9.03 -12.95 5.70
C ALA A 302 10.04 -12.79 6.85
N ASP A 303 10.46 -11.55 7.15
CA ASP A 303 11.41 -11.23 8.22
C ASP A 303 10.73 -10.98 9.59
N THR A 304 9.40 -11.08 9.67
CA THR A 304 8.62 -10.89 10.91
C THR A 304 8.30 -12.23 11.59
N LYS A 305 7.95 -12.18 12.87
CA LYS A 305 7.67 -13.37 13.69
C LYS A 305 6.24 -13.50 14.16
N VAL A 306 5.46 -12.43 14.08
CA VAL A 306 4.08 -12.43 14.61
C VAL A 306 3.11 -13.27 13.77
N PRO A 307 2.01 -13.78 14.35
CA PRO A 307 0.97 -14.48 13.60
C PRO A 307 0.32 -13.59 12.54
N ILE A 308 -0.02 -14.20 11.40
CA ILE A 308 -0.57 -13.51 10.23
C ILE A 308 -1.95 -14.06 9.89
N LEU A 309 -2.92 -13.18 9.67
CA LEU A 309 -4.14 -13.48 8.92
C LEU A 309 -3.97 -12.93 7.51
N ASN A 310 -4.07 -13.79 6.49
CA ASN A 310 -4.09 -13.36 5.09
C ASN A 310 -5.48 -13.58 4.51
N MET A 311 -6.18 -12.49 4.20
CA MET A 311 -7.56 -12.48 3.76
C MET A 311 -7.65 -12.06 2.28
N GLY A 312 -7.92 -13.03 1.42
CA GLY A 312 -8.11 -12.83 -0.03
C GLY A 312 -9.58 -12.59 -0.39
N TYR A 313 -9.83 -11.74 -1.39
CA TYR A 313 -11.17 -11.41 -1.90
C TYR A 313 -11.32 -11.95 -3.32
N THR A 314 -12.30 -12.82 -3.58
CA THR A 314 -12.32 -13.58 -4.84
C THR A 314 -12.75 -12.76 -6.05
N ALA A 315 -13.53 -11.70 -5.86
CA ALA A 315 -14.02 -10.83 -6.93
C ALA A 315 -13.24 -9.50 -7.03
N ASP A 316 -12.04 -9.43 -6.45
CA ASP A 316 -11.18 -8.25 -6.49
C ASP A 316 -10.54 -8.07 -7.88
N SER A 317 -10.64 -6.85 -8.43
CA SER A 317 -10.10 -6.47 -9.75
C SER A 317 -8.78 -5.67 -9.66
N ALA A 318 -8.18 -5.57 -8.47
CA ALA A 318 -6.92 -4.89 -8.20
C ALA A 318 -5.90 -5.78 -7.47
N VAL A 319 -6.36 -6.74 -6.67
CA VAL A 319 -5.52 -7.74 -5.99
C VAL A 319 -5.92 -9.12 -6.46
N PHE A 320 -4.95 -9.87 -6.96
CA PHE A 320 -5.21 -11.13 -7.67
C PHE A 320 -4.74 -12.33 -6.82
N PRO A 321 -5.22 -13.57 -7.11
CA PRO A 321 -4.82 -14.75 -6.34
C PRO A 321 -3.30 -14.95 -6.21
N ALA A 322 -2.51 -14.58 -7.22
CA ALA A 322 -1.05 -14.61 -7.13
C ALA A 322 -0.50 -13.71 -6.02
N ASN A 323 -1.09 -12.52 -5.80
CA ASN A 323 -0.68 -11.65 -4.69
C ASN A 323 -0.98 -12.30 -3.34
N VAL A 324 -2.16 -12.92 -3.19
CA VAL A 324 -2.53 -13.65 -1.98
C VAL A 324 -1.54 -14.79 -1.71
N ALA A 325 -1.18 -15.55 -2.75
CA ALA A 325 -0.20 -16.64 -2.65
C ALA A 325 1.20 -16.15 -2.23
N GLU A 326 1.65 -14.98 -2.69
CA GLU A 326 2.91 -14.38 -2.25
C GLU A 326 2.93 -14.05 -0.75
N TRP A 327 1.82 -13.50 -0.23
CA TRP A 327 1.67 -13.23 1.21
C TRP A 327 1.64 -14.52 2.03
N THR A 328 0.86 -15.52 1.60
CA THR A 328 0.80 -16.83 2.25
C THR A 328 2.17 -17.49 2.32
N LYS A 329 2.91 -17.48 1.20
CA LYS A 329 4.27 -18.03 1.15
C LYS A 329 5.23 -17.29 2.08
N ALA A 330 5.13 -15.95 2.14
CA ALA A 330 5.96 -15.15 3.03
C ALA A 330 5.68 -15.40 4.53
N ALA A 331 4.48 -15.86 4.86
CA ALA A 331 4.04 -16.16 6.22
C ALA A 331 3.98 -17.67 6.52
N GLU A 332 4.68 -18.50 5.73
CA GLU A 332 4.68 -19.96 5.88
C GLU A 332 4.94 -20.39 7.34
N GLY A 333 4.11 -21.32 7.84
CA GLY A 333 4.16 -21.81 9.22
C GLY A 333 3.48 -20.93 10.26
N ARG A 334 3.00 -19.72 9.90
CA ARG A 334 2.32 -18.79 10.83
C ARG A 334 1.17 -18.00 10.19
N CYS A 335 0.74 -18.41 9.00
CA CYS A 335 -0.36 -17.81 8.25
C CYS A 335 -1.66 -18.58 8.52
N THR A 336 -2.71 -17.86 8.91
CA THR A 336 -4.10 -18.28 8.79
C THR A 336 -4.63 -17.66 7.50
N GLU A 337 -5.01 -18.48 6.53
CA GLU A 337 -5.63 -17.99 5.29
C GLU A 337 -7.15 -17.96 5.45
N TYR A 338 -7.77 -16.89 4.94
CA TYR A 338 -9.22 -16.77 4.84
C TYR A 338 -9.59 -16.20 3.48
N THR A 339 -10.69 -16.65 2.90
CA THR A 339 -11.15 -16.18 1.58
C THR A 339 -12.58 -15.69 1.67
N VAL A 340 -12.79 -14.40 1.41
CA VAL A 340 -14.13 -13.79 1.37
C VAL A 340 -14.65 -13.91 -0.06
N ARG A 341 -15.59 -14.82 -0.27
CA ARG A 341 -16.14 -15.10 -1.60
C ARG A 341 -17.04 -13.96 -2.07
N GLY A 342 -16.86 -13.51 -3.31
CA GLY A 342 -17.65 -12.45 -3.92
C GLY A 342 -17.31 -11.04 -3.45
N ALA A 343 -16.34 -10.86 -2.54
CA ALA A 343 -15.83 -9.54 -2.18
C ALA A 343 -15.03 -8.94 -3.34
N GLY A 344 -15.34 -7.70 -3.69
CA GLY A 344 -14.47 -6.87 -4.54
C GLY A 344 -13.48 -6.08 -3.69
N HIS A 345 -12.63 -5.26 -4.33
CA HIS A 345 -11.61 -4.48 -3.60
C HIS A 345 -12.20 -3.56 -2.51
N TYR A 346 -13.40 -3.05 -2.77
CA TYR A 346 -14.17 -2.16 -1.90
C TYR A 346 -15.52 -2.83 -1.56
N PRO A 347 -15.59 -3.58 -0.45
CA PRO A 347 -16.79 -4.36 -0.13
C PRO A 347 -17.89 -3.55 0.57
N GLN A 348 -17.75 -2.22 0.74
CA GLN A 348 -18.69 -1.42 1.55
C GLN A 348 -20.16 -1.46 1.09
N ASP A 349 -20.41 -1.74 -0.19
CA ASP A 349 -21.78 -1.87 -0.73
C ASP A 349 -22.38 -3.28 -0.50
N LYS A 350 -21.64 -4.17 0.18
CA LYS A 350 -22.05 -5.54 0.56
C LYS A 350 -21.93 -5.74 2.07
N PRO A 351 -22.90 -5.25 2.87
CA PRO A 351 -22.84 -5.27 4.33
C PRO A 351 -22.54 -6.66 4.91
N ASP A 352 -23.17 -7.71 4.39
CA ASP A 352 -22.95 -9.08 4.87
C ASP A 352 -21.47 -9.51 4.77
N LEU A 353 -20.77 -9.11 3.71
CA LEU A 353 -19.33 -9.41 3.56
C LEU A 353 -18.47 -8.56 4.50
N VAL A 354 -18.86 -7.31 4.77
CA VAL A 354 -18.18 -6.46 5.75
C VAL A 354 -18.32 -7.06 7.16
N GLU A 355 -19.51 -7.56 7.50
CA GLU A 355 -19.77 -8.26 8.76
C GLU A 355 -18.96 -9.56 8.87
N GLU A 356 -18.87 -10.35 7.79
CA GLU A 356 -18.03 -11.55 7.73
C GLU A 356 -16.54 -11.23 7.97
N ILE A 357 -16.02 -10.18 7.31
CA ILE A 357 -14.63 -9.72 7.48
C ILE A 357 -14.39 -9.32 8.94
N ALA A 358 -15.27 -8.50 9.51
CA ALA A 358 -15.14 -8.02 10.88
C ALA A 358 -15.25 -9.16 11.91
N GLU A 359 -16.17 -10.09 11.73
CA GLU A 359 -16.30 -11.27 12.58
C GLU A 359 -15.04 -12.14 12.54
N THR A 360 -14.52 -12.41 11.33
CA THR A 360 -13.30 -13.20 11.16
C THR A 360 -12.10 -12.54 11.86
N LEU A 361 -11.95 -11.21 11.71
CA LEU A 361 -10.91 -10.44 12.40
C LEU A 361 -11.01 -10.57 13.92
N VAL A 362 -12.23 -10.47 14.47
CA VAL A 362 -12.46 -10.55 15.91
C VAL A 362 -12.19 -11.95 16.46
N GLN A 363 -12.66 -13.00 15.75
CA GLN A 363 -12.45 -14.39 16.16
C GLN A 363 -10.96 -14.77 16.13
N TRP A 364 -10.22 -14.31 15.11
CA TRP A 364 -8.79 -14.59 14.98
C TRP A 364 -7.92 -13.73 15.90
N GLY A 365 -8.29 -12.45 16.06
CA GLY A 365 -7.54 -11.46 16.82
C GLY A 365 -7.60 -11.65 18.34
N GLY A 366 -8.54 -12.45 18.85
CA GLY A 366 -8.72 -12.74 20.27
C GLY A 366 -9.67 -11.75 20.94
#